data_AF-A0A3N4LY59-F1
#
_entry.id   AF-A0A3N4LY59-F1
#
_cell.length_a   1.000
_cell.length_b   1.000
_cell.length_c   1.000
_cell.angle_alpha   90.00
_cell.angle_beta   90.00
_cell.angle_gamma   90.00
#
_symmetry.space_group_name_H-M   'P 1'
#
loop_
_entity.id
_entity.type
_entity.pdbx_description
1 polymer ?
#
loop_
_entity_poly.entity_id
_entity_poly.type
_entity_poly.pdbx_seq_one_letter_code
_entity_poly.pdbx_strand_id
1 'polypeptide(L)'
;MSSIIGRTFTTIVRGPLLGRYTIVPVDLFRISAKPQIVLRDFDSQNASGRTSYDLHLGPDGLVHPKPGPNWEGPNGASIRPNGPMLQEIIRNFKGKNTTVYRLPEGTNLPEQLILLHEHSDHYSLQTTEPVELKELNHRLTNLLQSKGERMTQKEFCDRYPF
;
A
#
# COMPACT_ATOMS: atom_id res chain seq x y z
N MET A 1 19.98 18.88 -31.12
CA MET A 1 18.57 18.59 -30.79
C MET A 1 18.45 17.09 -30.60
N SER A 2 18.50 16.60 -29.35
CA SER A 2 18.38 15.17 -29.06
C SER A 2 16.99 14.93 -28.48
N SER A 3 16.18 14.18 -29.21
CA SER A 3 14.82 13.79 -28.86
C SER A 3 14.86 12.76 -27.73
N ILE A 4 14.39 13.14 -26.55
CA ILE A 4 14.12 12.20 -25.46
C ILE A 4 12.71 11.65 -25.72
N ILE A 5 12.65 10.43 -26.26
CA ILE A 5 11.43 9.67 -26.38
C ILE A 5 10.98 9.32 -24.96
N GLY A 6 10.06 10.10 -24.41
CA GLY A 6 9.38 9.78 -23.16
C GLY A 6 8.68 8.44 -23.32
N ARG A 7 9.10 7.44 -22.54
CA ARG A 7 8.33 6.20 -22.39
C ARG A 7 7.01 6.57 -21.74
N THR A 8 5.94 6.54 -22.52
CA THR A 8 4.58 6.60 -22.00
C THR A 8 4.35 5.38 -21.13
N PHE A 9 4.18 5.62 -19.83
CA PHE A 9 3.77 4.59 -18.89
C PHE A 9 2.39 4.09 -19.28
N THR A 10 2.29 2.85 -19.75
CA THR A 10 1.01 2.17 -19.90
C THR A 10 0.52 1.81 -18.51
N THR A 11 -0.30 2.68 -17.91
CA THR A 11 -1.16 2.32 -16.80
C THR A 11 -1.92 1.07 -17.20
N ILE A 12 -1.69 -0.04 -16.50
CA ILE A 12 -2.47 -1.25 -16.74
C ILE A 12 -3.84 -0.98 -16.12
N VAL A 13 -4.79 -0.49 -16.92
CA VAL A 13 -6.19 -0.45 -16.53
C VAL A 13 -6.66 -1.90 -16.49
N ARG A 14 -6.84 -2.42 -15.28
CA ARG A 14 -7.52 -3.69 -15.07
C ARG A 14 -8.98 -3.42 -14.72
N GLY A 15 -9.77 -4.47 -14.50
CA GLY A 15 -11.21 -4.39 -14.26
C GLY A 15 -11.63 -3.40 -13.14
N PRO A 16 -12.94 -3.28 -12.88
CA PRO A 16 -13.45 -2.32 -11.91
C PRO A 16 -12.85 -2.56 -10.51
N LEU A 17 -12.64 -1.48 -9.76
CA LEU A 17 -12.39 -1.56 -8.32
C LEU A 17 -13.57 -2.29 -7.65
N LEU A 18 -13.26 -3.08 -6.64
CA LEU A 18 -14.27 -3.76 -5.85
C LEU A 18 -14.90 -2.84 -4.78
N GLY A 19 -14.22 -1.72 -4.45
CA GLY A 19 -14.75 -0.74 -3.52
C GLY A 19 -13.82 0.43 -3.22
N ARG A 20 -14.40 1.48 -2.64
CA ARG A 20 -13.72 2.67 -2.12
C ARG A 20 -14.24 2.96 -0.73
N TYR A 21 -13.34 3.10 0.23
CA TYR A 21 -13.71 3.16 1.63
C TYR A 21 -13.00 4.29 2.38
N THR A 22 -13.77 5.04 3.16
CA THR A 22 -13.30 5.94 4.20
C THR A 22 -13.37 5.29 5.59
N ILE A 23 -14.05 4.14 5.70
CA ILE A 23 -14.15 3.30 6.89
C ILE A 23 -13.67 1.90 6.52
N VAL A 24 -12.72 1.37 7.28
CA VAL A 24 -12.11 0.07 7.00
C VAL A 24 -13.16 -1.05 7.04
N PRO A 25 -13.38 -1.80 5.94
CA PRO A 25 -14.54 -2.70 5.80
C PRO A 25 -14.34 -4.09 6.43
N VAL A 26 -13.10 -4.44 6.79
CA VAL A 26 -12.72 -5.72 7.41
C VAL A 26 -11.38 -5.52 8.11
N ASP A 27 -10.99 -6.39 9.05
CA ASP A 27 -9.63 -6.40 9.58
C ASP A 27 -8.60 -6.54 8.45
N LEU A 28 -7.70 -5.56 8.32
CA LEU A 28 -6.68 -5.50 7.29
C LEU A 28 -5.28 -5.49 7.89
N PHE A 29 -4.33 -6.13 7.22
CA PHE A 29 -2.98 -6.32 7.73
C PHE A 29 -1.93 -5.78 6.76
N ARG A 30 -0.98 -5.02 7.31
CA ARG A 30 0.19 -4.49 6.61
C ARG A 30 1.44 -5.10 7.21
N ILE A 31 2.23 -5.80 6.39
CA ILE A 31 3.58 -6.21 6.76
C ILE A 31 4.61 -5.14 6.34
N SER A 32 5.61 -4.90 7.17
CA SER A 32 6.72 -3.99 6.86
C SER A 32 8.02 -4.46 7.51
N ALA A 33 9.15 -4.18 6.86
CA ALA A 33 10.47 -4.53 7.38
C ALA A 33 10.90 -3.68 8.60
N LYS A 34 10.18 -2.58 8.86
CA LYS A 34 10.37 -1.65 9.97
C LYS A 34 9.02 -1.03 10.36
N PRO A 35 8.92 -0.36 11.52
CA PRO A 35 7.67 0.22 11.99
C PRO A 35 7.15 1.38 11.15
N GLN A 36 8.03 2.09 10.44
CA GLN A 36 7.67 3.18 9.53
C GLN A 36 7.34 2.64 8.15
N ILE A 37 6.26 3.14 7.55
CA ILE A 37 5.90 2.84 6.18
C ILE A 37 6.83 3.61 5.26
N VAL A 38 7.43 2.89 4.31
CA VAL A 38 8.25 3.45 3.23
C VAL A 38 7.82 2.79 1.94
N LEU A 39 6.97 3.51 1.20
CA LEU A 39 6.59 3.17 -0.15
C LEU A 39 7.75 3.43 -1.11
N ARG A 40 7.82 2.59 -2.14
CA ARG A 40 8.85 2.59 -3.16
C ARG A 40 8.26 3.10 -4.47
N ASP A 41 8.81 4.18 -5.00
CA ASP A 41 8.47 4.64 -6.34
C ASP A 41 9.10 3.75 -7.41
N PHE A 42 8.38 3.57 -8.52
CA PHE A 42 8.80 2.73 -9.63
C PHE A 42 10.16 3.11 -10.20
N ASP A 43 10.38 4.40 -10.51
CA ASP A 43 11.57 4.84 -11.24
C ASP A 43 12.85 4.60 -10.44
N SER A 44 12.85 4.91 -9.14
CA SER A 44 14.00 4.66 -8.26
C SER A 44 14.27 3.16 -8.08
N GLN A 45 13.23 2.32 -7.99
CA GLN A 45 13.41 0.86 -7.92
C GLN A 45 13.97 0.32 -9.23
N ASN A 46 13.42 0.74 -10.36
CA ASN A 46 13.85 0.31 -11.69
C ASN A 46 15.30 0.74 -11.97
N ALA A 47 15.69 1.97 -11.62
CA ALA A 47 17.07 2.43 -11.71
C ALA A 47 18.06 1.60 -10.87
N SER A 48 17.56 0.98 -9.79
CA SER A 48 18.33 0.09 -8.91
C SER A 48 18.24 -1.39 -9.31
N GLY A 49 17.68 -1.72 -10.48
CA GLY A 49 17.50 -3.09 -10.95
C GLY A 49 16.47 -3.91 -10.17
N ARG A 50 15.57 -3.24 -9.42
CA ARG A 50 14.52 -3.89 -8.63
C ARG A 50 13.19 -3.85 -9.37
N THR A 51 12.44 -4.94 -9.28
CA THR A 51 11.14 -5.08 -9.96
C THR A 51 9.94 -4.78 -9.05
N SER A 52 10.13 -4.73 -7.73
CA SER A 52 9.05 -4.50 -6.78
C SER A 52 8.95 -3.02 -6.39
N TYR A 53 7.78 -2.44 -6.58
CA TYR A 53 7.46 -1.03 -6.30
C TYR A 53 6.00 -0.93 -5.80
N ASP A 54 5.64 0.23 -5.25
CA ASP A 54 4.33 0.45 -4.62
C ASP A 54 3.51 1.55 -5.33
N LEU A 55 4.15 2.43 -6.11
CA LEU A 55 3.49 3.50 -6.85
C LEU A 55 4.34 4.09 -7.98
N HIS A 56 3.72 4.92 -8.81
CA HIS A 56 4.38 5.84 -9.75
C HIS A 56 4.22 7.27 -9.26
N LEU A 57 5.26 8.09 -9.44
CA LEU A 57 5.16 9.54 -9.26
C LEU A 57 4.61 10.17 -10.55
N GLY A 58 3.84 11.25 -10.39
CA GLY A 58 3.42 12.08 -11.51
C GLY A 58 4.58 12.87 -12.12
N PRO A 59 4.37 13.53 -13.27
CA PRO A 59 5.38 14.40 -13.89
C PRO A 59 5.85 15.56 -13.00
N ASP A 60 5.05 15.92 -11.99
CA ASP A 60 5.34 16.92 -10.96
C ASP A 60 6.10 16.36 -9.76
N GLY A 61 6.45 15.07 -9.77
CA GLY A 61 7.14 14.39 -8.67
C GLY A 61 6.24 14.05 -7.48
N LEU A 62 4.91 14.20 -7.60
CA LEU A 62 3.97 13.93 -6.53
C LEU A 62 3.30 12.56 -6.68
N VAL A 63 2.80 12.03 -5.56
CA VAL A 63 1.86 10.91 -5.57
C VAL A 63 0.45 11.46 -5.80
N HIS A 64 -0.23 10.98 -6.82
CA HIS A 64 -1.59 11.43 -7.14
C HIS A 64 -2.65 10.41 -6.70
N PRO A 65 -3.84 10.86 -6.29
CA PRO A 65 -4.96 9.97 -6.05
C PRO A 65 -5.38 9.27 -7.35
N LYS A 66 -5.95 8.07 -7.23
CA LYS A 66 -6.68 7.42 -8.33
C LYS A 66 -8.17 7.68 -8.15
N PRO A 67 -8.83 8.54 -8.94
CA PRO A 67 -10.27 8.83 -8.80
C PRO A 67 -11.18 7.87 -9.58
N GLY A 68 -10.65 7.19 -10.62
CA GLY A 68 -11.44 6.39 -11.55
C GLY A 68 -12.07 5.12 -10.95
N PRO A 69 -13.12 4.57 -11.58
CA PRO A 69 -13.79 3.36 -11.08
C PRO A 69 -12.96 2.09 -11.30
N ASN A 70 -11.88 2.16 -12.07
CA ASN A 70 -11.07 1.02 -12.46
C ASN A 70 -9.80 0.93 -11.62
N TRP A 71 -9.29 -0.29 -11.50
CA TRP A 71 -7.98 -0.49 -10.88
C TRP A 71 -6.85 0.00 -11.80
N GLU A 72 -6.11 0.98 -11.29
CA GLU A 72 -4.90 1.54 -11.91
C GLU A 72 -3.76 1.45 -10.90
N GLY A 73 -3.12 0.29 -10.80
CA GLY A 73 -2.15 0.02 -9.75
C GLY A 73 -0.74 -0.31 -10.23
N PRO A 74 0.21 -0.41 -9.27
CA PRO A 74 0.05 -0.08 -7.84
C PRO A 74 0.08 1.43 -7.57
N ASN A 75 -0.60 1.91 -6.51
CA ASN A 75 -0.63 3.34 -6.13
C ASN A 75 -0.74 3.59 -4.61
N GLY A 76 -0.10 2.78 -3.76
CA GLY A 76 -0.26 2.93 -2.32
C GLY A 76 0.27 1.77 -1.48
N ALA A 77 -0.03 1.81 -0.18
CA ALA A 77 0.37 0.75 0.74
C ALA A 77 -0.51 -0.49 0.58
N SER A 78 0.09 -1.58 0.12
CA SER A 78 -0.53 -2.91 0.06
C SER A 78 -0.95 -3.36 1.47
N ILE A 79 -2.24 -3.62 1.64
CA ILE A 79 -2.85 -4.13 2.86
C ILE A 79 -3.88 -5.21 2.48
N ARG A 80 -4.03 -6.26 3.30
CA ARG A 80 -4.83 -7.45 2.96
C ARG A 80 -5.59 -8.00 4.16
N PRO A 81 -6.77 -8.61 4.00
CA PRO A 81 -7.41 -9.35 5.08
C PRO A 81 -6.59 -10.59 5.44
N ASN A 82 -6.88 -11.20 6.60
CA ASN A 82 -6.26 -12.46 6.99
C ASN A 82 -6.77 -13.64 6.15
N GLY A 83 -6.18 -13.81 4.97
CA GLY A 83 -6.43 -14.94 4.07
C GLY A 83 -5.14 -15.67 3.68
N PRO A 84 -5.24 -16.72 2.83
CA PRO A 84 -4.10 -17.56 2.45
C PRO A 84 -2.90 -16.77 1.90
N MET A 85 -3.14 -15.78 1.05
CA MET A 85 -2.08 -14.93 0.48
C MET A 85 -1.37 -14.09 1.55
N LEU A 86 -2.10 -13.46 2.48
CA LEU A 86 -1.46 -12.72 3.58
C LEU A 86 -0.65 -13.67 4.46
N GLN A 87 -1.20 -14.84 4.81
CA GLN A 87 -0.52 -15.84 5.63
C GLN A 87 0.78 -16.31 4.98
N GLU A 88 0.75 -16.60 3.68
CA GLU A 88 1.94 -16.92 2.90
C GLU A 88 2.97 -15.78 2.91
N ILE A 89 2.53 -14.55 2.65
CA ILE A 89 3.40 -13.36 2.66
C ILE A 89 4.06 -13.19 4.02
N ILE A 90 3.29 -13.21 5.11
CA ILE A 90 3.81 -12.98 6.46
C ILE A 90 4.78 -14.09 6.85
N ARG A 91 4.43 -15.36 6.64
CA ARG A 91 5.26 -16.50 7.09
C ARG A 91 6.56 -16.63 6.32
N ASN A 92 6.58 -16.23 5.05
CA ASN A 92 7.79 -16.26 4.21
C ASN A 92 8.61 -14.96 4.25
N PHE A 93 8.17 -13.94 4.99
CA PHE A 93 8.88 -12.68 5.06
C PHE A 93 10.21 -12.83 5.82
N LYS A 94 11.33 -12.54 5.15
CA LYS A 94 12.69 -12.74 5.69
C LYS A 94 13.25 -11.58 6.51
N GLY A 95 12.42 -10.62 6.90
CA GLY A 95 12.84 -9.46 7.69
C GLY A 95 13.11 -9.83 9.15
N LYS A 96 14.29 -9.48 9.68
CA LYS A 96 14.63 -9.73 11.10
C LYS A 96 13.76 -8.91 12.07
N ASN A 97 13.31 -7.73 11.65
CA ASN A 97 12.50 -6.79 12.45
C ASN A 97 11.11 -6.57 11.83
N THR A 98 10.53 -7.64 11.29
CA THR A 98 9.21 -7.62 10.68
C THR A 98 8.17 -7.06 11.63
N THR A 99 7.52 -6.00 11.20
CA THR A 99 6.36 -5.41 11.86
C THR A 99 5.12 -5.77 11.05
N VAL A 100 4.12 -6.32 11.72
CA VAL A 100 2.78 -6.54 11.19
C VAL A 100 1.84 -5.57 11.90
N TYR A 101 1.16 -4.71 11.16
CA TYR A 101 0.07 -3.91 11.70
C TYR A 101 -1.25 -4.54 11.31
N ARG A 102 -2.16 -4.70 12.28
CA ARG A 102 -3.59 -4.90 12.04
C ARG A 102 -4.28 -3.55 12.11
N LEU A 103 -4.98 -3.18 11.05
CA LEU A 103 -5.89 -2.04 11.02
C LEU A 103 -7.32 -2.59 11.22
N PRO A 104 -7.96 -2.33 12.36
CA PRO A 104 -9.24 -2.94 12.69
C PRO A 104 -10.37 -2.54 11.74
N GLU A 105 -11.31 -3.45 11.50
CA GLU A 105 -12.61 -3.15 10.92
C GLU A 105 -13.30 -1.98 11.65
N GLY A 106 -14.01 -1.13 10.91
CA GLY A 106 -14.68 0.05 11.46
C GLY A 106 -13.76 1.24 11.71
N THR A 107 -12.46 1.13 11.45
CA THR A 107 -11.53 2.25 11.60
C THR A 107 -11.83 3.36 10.59
N ASN A 108 -12.13 4.57 11.07
CA ASN A 108 -12.23 5.77 10.24
C ASN A 108 -10.86 6.18 9.71
N LEU A 109 -10.72 6.37 8.40
CA LEU A 109 -9.52 6.91 7.79
C LEU A 109 -9.48 8.44 7.95
N PRO A 110 -8.29 9.05 8.11
CA PRO A 110 -8.12 10.49 7.93
C PRO A 110 -8.63 10.93 6.55
N GLU A 111 -9.18 12.14 6.43
CA GLU A 111 -9.73 12.67 5.17
C GLU A 111 -8.70 12.70 4.03
N GLN A 112 -7.42 12.74 4.37
CA GLN A 112 -6.30 12.73 3.44
C GLN A 112 -5.95 11.33 2.89
N LEU A 113 -6.61 10.28 3.39
CA LEU A 113 -6.37 8.89 3.02
C LEU A 113 -7.66 8.21 2.56
N ILE A 114 -7.51 7.31 1.60
CA ILE A 114 -8.59 6.47 1.10
C ILE A 114 -8.10 5.03 0.95
N LEU A 115 -8.98 4.08 1.18
CA LEU A 115 -8.72 2.66 0.95
C LEU A 115 -9.44 2.23 -0.33
N LEU A 116 -8.68 1.78 -1.33
CA LEU A 116 -9.23 1.17 -2.53
C LEU A 116 -9.13 -0.35 -2.44
N HIS A 117 -10.22 -1.05 -2.69
CA HIS A 117 -10.22 -2.50 -2.89
C HIS A 117 -9.97 -2.75 -4.37
N GLU A 118 -8.72 -3.10 -4.70
CA GLU A 118 -8.22 -3.11 -6.07
C GLU A 118 -8.75 -4.33 -6.84
N HIS A 119 -8.46 -5.53 -6.33
CA HIS A 119 -8.89 -6.81 -6.89
C HIS A 119 -8.66 -7.92 -5.85
N SER A 120 -9.34 -9.06 -6.00
CA SER A 120 -9.13 -10.23 -5.13
C SER A 120 -9.19 -9.85 -3.63
N ASP A 121 -8.14 -10.15 -2.85
CA ASP A 121 -7.96 -9.77 -1.45
C ASP A 121 -7.08 -8.52 -1.27
N HIS A 122 -6.71 -7.83 -2.35
CA HIS A 122 -5.74 -6.74 -2.31
C HIS A 122 -6.41 -5.39 -2.12
N TYR A 123 -6.04 -4.70 -1.04
CA TYR A 123 -6.40 -3.32 -0.80
C TYR A 123 -5.17 -2.42 -0.85
N SER A 124 -5.40 -1.14 -1.14
CA SER A 124 -4.38 -0.12 -1.26
C SER A 124 -4.79 1.12 -0.49
N LEU A 125 -4.02 1.48 0.54
CA LEU A 125 -4.14 2.76 1.23
C LEU A 125 -3.41 3.84 0.43
N GLN A 126 -4.16 4.84 -0.03
CA GLN A 126 -3.70 5.88 -0.94
C GLN A 126 -4.01 7.28 -0.39
N THR A 127 -3.45 8.30 -1.02
CA THR A 127 -3.80 9.70 -0.79
C THR A 127 -5.14 10.06 -1.47
N THR A 128 -5.84 11.07 -0.94
CA THR A 128 -7.00 11.71 -1.60
C THR A 128 -6.63 12.96 -2.39
N GLU A 129 -5.39 13.44 -2.24
CA GLU A 129 -4.87 14.68 -2.85
C GLU A 129 -3.43 14.48 -3.36
N PRO A 130 -2.95 15.26 -4.34
CA PRO A 130 -1.54 15.25 -4.73
C PRO A 130 -0.63 15.56 -3.53
N VAL A 131 0.36 14.71 -3.28
CA VAL A 131 1.21 14.83 -2.08
C VAL A 131 2.62 14.31 -2.32
N GLU A 132 3.61 14.84 -1.61
CA GLU A 132 4.96 14.29 -1.63
C GLU A 132 4.97 12.85 -1.08
N LEU A 133 5.80 11.98 -1.67
CA LEU A 133 5.96 10.60 -1.22
C LEU A 133 6.33 10.50 0.26
N LYS A 134 7.19 11.40 0.74
CA LYS A 134 7.60 11.45 2.15
C LYS A 134 6.43 11.74 3.07
N GLU A 135 5.55 12.67 2.67
CA GLU A 135 4.38 13.03 3.44
C GLU A 135 3.33 11.90 3.42
N LEU A 136 3.10 11.25 2.28
CA LEU A 136 2.27 10.03 2.25
C LEU A 136 2.79 8.94 3.19
N ASN A 137 4.11 8.68 3.17
CA ASN A 137 4.74 7.75 4.11
C ASN A 137 4.51 8.14 5.58
N HIS A 138 4.55 9.42 5.89
CA HIS A 138 4.26 9.95 7.23
C HIS A 138 2.80 9.71 7.63
N ARG A 139 1.84 10.07 6.77
CA ARG A 139 0.40 9.86 6.99
C ARG A 139 0.06 8.38 7.21
N LEU A 140 0.60 7.49 6.39
CA LEU A 140 0.40 6.04 6.51
C LEU A 140 1.00 5.48 7.80
N THR A 141 2.21 5.94 8.16
CA THR A 141 2.86 5.55 9.41
C THR A 141 2.02 6.00 10.60
N ASN A 142 1.56 7.25 10.62
CA ASN A 142 0.73 7.79 11.69
C ASN A 142 -0.59 7.04 11.82
N LEU A 143 -1.26 6.74 10.70
CA LEU A 143 -2.50 5.94 10.71
C LEU A 143 -2.28 4.59 11.39
N LEU A 144 -1.29 3.82 10.95
CA LEU A 144 -1.05 2.47 11.46
C LEU A 144 -0.53 2.46 12.90
N GLN A 145 0.23 3.48 13.31
CA GLN A 145 0.72 3.58 14.69
C GLN A 145 -0.33 4.09 15.67
N SER A 146 -1.26 4.94 15.22
CA SER A 146 -2.29 5.53 16.10
C SER A 146 -3.58 4.73 16.15
N LYS A 147 -3.98 4.09 15.04
CA LYS A 147 -5.24 3.34 14.92
C LYS A 147 -5.05 1.84 14.68
N GLY A 148 -3.82 1.42 14.40
CA GLY A 148 -3.49 0.02 14.20
C GLY A 148 -2.95 -0.65 15.45
N GLU A 149 -3.09 -1.97 15.51
CA GLU A 149 -2.42 -2.83 16.47
C GLU A 149 -1.11 -3.34 15.87
N ARG A 150 0.01 -3.01 16.53
CA ARG A 150 1.33 -3.47 16.13
C ARG A 150 1.64 -4.85 16.71
N MET A 151 2.14 -5.74 15.86
CA MET A 151 2.61 -7.07 16.21
C MET A 151 3.94 -7.37 15.53
N THR A 152 4.69 -8.30 16.09
CA THR A 152 5.77 -9.01 15.44
C THR A 152 5.21 -10.10 14.54
N GLN A 153 6.05 -10.61 13.62
CA GLN A 153 5.71 -11.78 12.80
C GLN A 153 5.31 -12.99 13.66
N LYS A 154 6.02 -13.22 14.78
CA LYS A 154 5.73 -14.33 15.69
C LYS A 154 4.37 -14.16 16.36
N GLU A 155 4.09 -12.99 16.93
CA GLU A 155 2.79 -12.72 17.58
C GLU A 155 1.62 -12.88 16.60
N PHE A 156 1.79 -12.42 15.36
CA PHE A 156 0.80 -12.67 14.31
C PHE A 156 0.62 -14.17 14.07
N CYS A 157 1.72 -14.92 13.92
CA CYS A 157 1.67 -16.35 13.63
C CYS A 157 1.06 -17.17 14.77
N ASP A 158 1.31 -16.80 16.03
CA ASP A 158 0.74 -17.42 17.21
C ASP A 158 -0.77 -17.14 17.33
N ARG A 159 -1.18 -15.89 17.03
CA ARG A 159 -2.58 -15.45 17.17
C ARG A 159 -3.47 -15.90 16.00
N TYR A 160 -2.93 -15.95 14.79
CA TYR A 160 -3.63 -16.29 13.56
C TYR A 160 -3.00 -17.55 12.95
N PRO A 161 -3.23 -18.74 13.55
CA PRO A 161 -2.76 -19.99 12.97
C PRO A 161 -3.40 -20.22 11.60
N PHE A 162 -2.66 -20.86 10.71
CA PHE A 162 -3.09 -21.22 9.36
C PHE A 162 -3.03 -22.75 9.21
#